data_AF-A0A651H604-F1
#
_entry.id   AF-A0A651H604-F1
#
_cell.length_a   1.000
_cell.length_b   1.000
_cell.length_c   1.000
_cell.angle_alpha   90.00
_cell.angle_beta   90.00
_cell.angle_gamma   90.00
#
_symmetry.space_group_name_H-M   'P 1'
#
loop_
_entity.id
_entity.type
_entity.pdbx_description
1 polymer ?
#
loop_
_entity_poly.entity_id
_entity_poly.type
_entity_poly.pdbx_seq_one_letter_code
_entity_poly.pdbx_strand_id
1 'polypeptide(L)'
;MHPSVSAETPIASFIPKSFREAVAQRMTGAPVQGYANPFRVERLDANCISQEEPRAAHLDRYPIIYGVIQSPGNAVSVLHHNDLATTMATAWNDRQSEHYLSRDERLIGSIAINMYDPDADVTEIRRCTADRRFRQVLTCSAQDRLLGHRCYFPTYEACVEAGVVFALHPGREGARTLPTPHGTHAPGDVGEFRPALAGRILVCPWHGWEFDIVSGQGAPRCPWSRGRLPRRNRRRRHSRGRHLAGPHRA
;
A
#
# COMPACT_ATOMS: atom_id res chain seq x y z
N MET A 1 -8.10 -5.05 11.24
CA MET A 1 -9.15 -6.08 11.09
C MET A 1 -9.14 -6.61 9.68
N HIS A 2 -9.34 -7.92 9.49
CA HIS A 2 -9.25 -8.59 8.18
C HIS A 2 -10.59 -9.25 7.79
N PRO A 3 -11.57 -8.47 7.28
CA PRO A 3 -12.87 -9.00 6.93
C PRO A 3 -12.79 -9.96 5.74
N SER A 4 -13.11 -11.22 5.94
CA SER A 4 -13.13 -12.23 4.88
C SER A 4 -14.33 -12.06 3.93
N VAL A 5 -14.28 -12.71 2.77
CA VAL A 5 -15.46 -12.84 1.90
C VAL A 5 -16.42 -13.85 2.51
N SER A 6 -17.71 -13.53 2.49
CA SER A 6 -18.78 -14.41 2.93
C SER A 6 -20.01 -14.26 2.04
N ALA A 7 -21.01 -15.12 2.25
CA ALA A 7 -22.28 -15.02 1.54
C ALA A 7 -23.02 -13.69 1.84
N GLU A 8 -22.85 -13.15 3.05
CA GLU A 8 -23.41 -11.86 3.48
C GLU A 8 -22.72 -10.68 2.78
N THR A 9 -21.46 -10.86 2.40
CA THR A 9 -20.62 -9.82 1.82
C THR A 9 -19.85 -10.34 0.62
N PRO A 10 -20.56 -10.70 -0.46
CA PRO A 10 -19.92 -11.26 -1.64
C PRO A 10 -19.11 -10.18 -2.36
N ILE A 11 -17.92 -10.53 -2.84
CA ILE A 11 -17.14 -9.63 -3.71
C ILE A 11 -17.67 -9.59 -5.14
N ALA A 12 -18.34 -10.66 -5.59
CA ALA A 12 -18.76 -10.82 -6.98
C ALA A 12 -19.66 -9.69 -7.51
N SER A 13 -20.47 -9.08 -6.65
CA SER A 13 -21.36 -7.95 -6.99
C SER A 13 -20.59 -6.70 -7.41
N PHE A 14 -19.37 -6.52 -6.91
CA PHE A 14 -18.51 -5.37 -7.17
C PHE A 14 -17.55 -5.60 -8.35
N ILE A 15 -17.51 -6.82 -8.89
CA ILE A 15 -16.65 -7.16 -10.02
C ILE A 15 -17.42 -6.93 -11.33
N PRO A 16 -16.88 -6.14 -12.28
CA PRO A 16 -17.45 -5.95 -13.61
C PRO A 16 -17.68 -7.28 -14.33
N LYS A 17 -18.74 -7.33 -15.14
CA LYS A 17 -19.15 -8.55 -15.87
C LYS A 17 -18.01 -9.15 -16.70
N SER A 18 -17.16 -8.32 -17.30
CA SER A 18 -16.00 -8.73 -18.12
C SER A 18 -14.97 -9.57 -17.36
N PHE A 19 -14.84 -9.38 -16.04
CA PHE A 19 -13.86 -10.08 -15.22
C PHE A 19 -14.47 -11.12 -14.28
N ARG A 20 -15.79 -11.09 -14.08
CA ARG A 20 -16.49 -11.94 -13.10
C ARG A 20 -16.28 -13.43 -13.34
N GLU A 21 -16.37 -13.87 -14.59
CA GLU A 21 -16.18 -15.28 -14.94
C GLU A 21 -14.74 -15.73 -14.71
N ALA A 22 -13.76 -14.94 -15.14
CA ALA A 22 -12.34 -15.22 -14.91
C ALA A 22 -12.01 -15.33 -13.41
N VAL A 23 -12.56 -14.42 -12.58
CA VAL A 23 -12.38 -14.47 -11.12
C VAL A 23 -13.06 -15.71 -10.53
N ALA A 24 -14.29 -16.03 -10.96
CA ALA A 24 -15.03 -17.19 -10.49
C ALA A 24 -14.30 -18.52 -10.80
N GLN A 25 -13.64 -18.59 -11.96
CA GLN A 25 -12.81 -19.72 -12.38
C GLN A 25 -11.41 -19.70 -11.75
N ARG A 26 -11.13 -18.78 -10.81
CA ARG A 26 -9.82 -18.59 -10.15
C ARG A 26 -8.67 -18.33 -11.13
N MET A 27 -8.96 -17.74 -12.30
CA MET A 27 -7.98 -17.35 -13.31
C MET A 27 -7.25 -16.04 -12.98
N THR A 28 -7.29 -15.62 -11.71
CA THR A 28 -6.60 -14.42 -11.23
C THR A 28 -5.09 -14.61 -11.18
N GLY A 29 -4.63 -15.87 -11.16
CA GLY A 29 -3.22 -16.23 -11.04
C GLY A 29 -2.61 -15.77 -9.71
N ALA A 30 -3.44 -15.47 -8.70
CA ALA A 30 -2.95 -14.99 -7.41
C ALA A 30 -2.01 -16.04 -6.79
N PRO A 31 -0.73 -15.72 -6.56
CA PRO A 31 0.16 -16.62 -5.84
C PRO A 31 -0.35 -16.84 -4.41
N VAL A 32 -0.21 -18.07 -3.92
CA VAL A 32 -0.57 -18.43 -2.54
C VAL A 32 0.28 -17.66 -1.53
N GLN A 33 -0.21 -17.54 -0.30
CA GLN A 33 0.56 -16.96 0.79
C GLN A 33 1.82 -17.82 1.03
N GLY A 34 2.99 -17.31 0.65
CA GLY A 34 4.24 -18.08 0.63
C GLY A 34 4.77 -18.49 2.00
N TYR A 35 4.38 -17.80 3.07
CA TYR A 35 4.77 -18.13 4.45
C TYR A 35 3.53 -18.50 5.26
N ALA A 36 3.33 -19.81 5.47
CA ALA A 36 2.32 -20.31 6.40
C ALA A 36 2.97 -20.52 7.78
N ASN A 37 2.43 -19.88 8.82
CA ASN A 37 2.83 -20.18 10.19
C ASN A 37 2.21 -21.53 10.60
N PRO A 38 3.00 -22.56 10.97
CA PRO A 38 2.46 -23.85 11.42
C PRO A 38 1.62 -23.71 12.70
N PHE A 39 1.84 -22.65 13.47
CA PHE A 39 1.10 -22.30 14.67
C PHE A 39 0.01 -21.25 14.43
N ARG A 40 -0.47 -21.11 13.17
CA ARG A 40 -1.53 -20.19 12.71
C ARG A 40 -1.21 -18.70 12.89
N VAL A 41 -1.89 -17.85 12.11
CA VAL A 41 -1.75 -16.37 12.15
C VAL A 41 -2.93 -15.73 12.88
N GLU A 42 -4.12 -16.30 12.68
CA GLU A 42 -5.37 -15.78 13.23
C GLU A 42 -5.63 -16.30 14.65
N ARG A 43 -6.38 -15.51 15.43
CA ARG A 43 -6.92 -15.97 16.72
C ARG A 43 -8.09 -16.95 16.47
N LEU A 44 -8.25 -17.94 17.34
CA LEU A 44 -9.32 -18.96 17.18
C LEU A 44 -10.69 -18.49 17.68
N ASP A 45 -10.70 -17.55 18.62
CA ASP A 45 -11.90 -17.02 19.28
C ASP A 45 -12.48 -15.79 18.56
N ALA A 46 -11.89 -15.41 17.42
CA ALA A 46 -12.24 -14.24 16.66
C ALA A 46 -12.24 -14.58 15.17
N ASN A 47 -13.42 -14.78 14.61
CA ASN A 47 -13.63 -14.87 13.18
C ASN A 47 -13.98 -13.49 12.61
N CYS A 48 -13.72 -13.31 11.32
CA CYS A 48 -14.03 -12.10 10.58
C CYS A 48 -14.84 -12.46 9.32
N ILE A 49 -15.75 -13.43 9.43
CA ILE A 49 -16.51 -13.98 8.30
C ILE A 49 -17.83 -13.20 8.15
N SER A 50 -18.55 -13.00 9.26
CA SER A 50 -19.71 -12.12 9.28
C SER A 50 -19.30 -10.66 9.47
N GLN A 51 -20.15 -9.74 9.02
CA GLN A 51 -19.98 -8.31 9.27
C GLN A 51 -20.02 -7.95 10.76
N GLU A 52 -20.78 -8.69 11.57
CA GLU A 52 -21.01 -8.35 12.98
C GLU A 52 -19.92 -8.88 13.92
N GLU A 53 -19.29 -10.00 13.54
CA GLU A 53 -18.31 -10.69 14.37
C GLU A 53 -17.08 -9.82 14.72
N PRO A 54 -16.45 -9.07 13.77
CA PRO A 54 -15.35 -8.18 14.12
C PRO A 54 -15.76 -7.13 15.16
N ARG A 55 -16.96 -6.56 15.03
CA ARG A 55 -17.50 -5.56 15.95
C ARG A 55 -17.68 -6.17 17.35
N ALA A 56 -18.43 -7.27 17.45
CA ALA A 56 -18.74 -7.92 18.72
C ALA A 56 -17.51 -8.51 19.41
N ALA A 57 -16.64 -9.20 18.67
CA ALA A 57 -15.47 -9.88 19.22
C ALA A 57 -14.33 -8.92 19.62
N HIS A 58 -14.27 -7.72 19.03
CA HIS A 58 -13.20 -6.75 19.31
C HIS A 58 -13.70 -5.38 19.76
N LEU A 59 -14.42 -4.66 18.90
CA LEU A 59 -14.74 -3.24 19.16
C LEU A 59 -15.64 -3.05 20.38
N ASP A 60 -16.57 -3.98 20.61
CA ASP A 60 -17.50 -3.91 21.74
C ASP A 60 -16.90 -4.55 23.00
N ARG A 61 -16.03 -5.54 22.84
CA ARG A 61 -15.44 -6.31 23.93
C ARG A 61 -14.27 -5.59 24.62
N TYR A 62 -13.51 -4.82 23.87
CA TYR A 62 -12.32 -4.10 24.36
C TYR A 62 -12.53 -2.59 24.19
N PRO A 63 -11.83 -1.74 24.96
CA PRO A 63 -11.92 -0.28 24.83
C PRO A 63 -11.19 0.23 23.56
N ILE A 64 -11.54 -0.33 22.39
CA ILE A 64 -11.00 0.04 21.08
C ILE A 64 -11.88 1.15 20.51
N ILE A 65 -11.26 2.31 20.30
CA ILE A 65 -11.94 3.50 19.77
C ILE A 65 -12.07 3.47 18.24
N TYR A 66 -11.09 2.89 17.54
CA TYR A 66 -11.08 2.78 16.09
C TYR A 66 -10.51 1.44 15.64
N GLY A 67 -11.15 0.84 14.65
CA GLY A 67 -10.68 -0.36 13.96
C GLY A 67 -10.26 -0.03 12.53
N VAL A 68 -8.98 -0.19 12.21
CA VAL A 68 -8.51 -0.07 10.82
C VAL A 68 -8.80 -1.35 10.07
N ILE A 69 -9.63 -1.28 9.04
CA ILE A 69 -9.88 -2.38 8.12
C ILE A 69 -8.69 -2.50 7.19
N GLN A 70 -8.03 -3.66 7.24
CA GLN A 70 -7.02 -4.07 6.29
C GLN A 70 -7.76 -4.78 5.16
N SER A 71 -7.90 -4.12 4.02
CA SER A 71 -8.65 -4.66 2.90
C SER A 71 -8.08 -6.03 2.49
N PRO A 72 -8.92 -7.08 2.29
CA PRO A 72 -8.48 -8.34 1.70
C PRO A 72 -7.86 -8.17 0.31
N GLY A 73 -8.09 -7.01 -0.31
CA GLY A 73 -7.42 -6.57 -1.52
C GLY A 73 -5.95 -6.18 -1.36
N ASN A 74 -5.33 -6.33 -0.18
CA ASN A 74 -3.90 -6.04 -0.01
C ASN A 74 -2.98 -6.86 -0.95
N ALA A 75 -3.47 -7.98 -1.49
CA ALA A 75 -2.76 -8.84 -2.43
C ALA A 75 -3.05 -8.53 -3.91
N VAL A 76 -3.83 -7.50 -4.25
CA VAL A 76 -4.11 -7.19 -5.67
C VAL A 76 -2.83 -6.84 -6.44
N SER A 77 -1.88 -6.20 -5.76
CA SER A 77 -0.55 -5.88 -6.27
C SER A 77 0.32 -7.12 -6.58
N VAL A 78 -0.15 -8.36 -6.40
CA VAL A 78 0.56 -9.57 -6.85
C VAL A 78 -0.21 -10.40 -7.88
N LEU A 79 -1.37 -9.93 -8.37
CA LEU A 79 -2.13 -10.60 -9.43
C LEU A 79 -1.47 -10.42 -10.79
N HIS A 80 -1.33 -11.50 -11.59
CA HIS A 80 -0.59 -11.49 -12.87
C HIS A 80 -1.12 -10.50 -13.91
N HIS A 81 -2.43 -10.29 -13.95
CA HIS A 81 -3.06 -9.43 -14.94
C HIS A 81 -3.32 -8.04 -14.36
N ASN A 82 -2.69 -7.02 -14.94
CA ASN A 82 -2.70 -5.65 -14.38
C ASN A 82 -4.11 -5.04 -14.34
N ASP A 83 -4.86 -5.10 -15.44
CA ASP A 83 -6.22 -4.53 -15.48
C ASP A 83 -7.18 -5.21 -14.51
N LEU A 84 -7.01 -6.53 -14.31
CA LEU A 84 -7.75 -7.28 -13.32
C LEU A 84 -7.35 -6.85 -11.90
N ALA A 85 -6.07 -6.62 -11.64
CA ALA A 85 -5.58 -6.12 -10.35
C ALA A 85 -6.19 -4.76 -10.00
N THR A 86 -6.15 -3.82 -10.93
CA THR A 86 -6.79 -2.51 -10.80
C THR A 86 -8.30 -2.64 -10.57
N THR A 87 -8.97 -3.48 -11.36
CA THR A 87 -10.41 -3.75 -11.20
C THR A 87 -10.74 -4.33 -9.82
N MET A 88 -9.93 -5.29 -9.35
CA MET A 88 -10.13 -5.91 -8.05
C MET A 88 -9.85 -4.93 -6.90
N ALA A 89 -8.89 -4.02 -7.04
CA ALA A 89 -8.63 -2.97 -6.06
C ALA A 89 -9.90 -2.12 -5.83
N THR A 90 -10.50 -1.61 -6.91
CA THR A 90 -11.77 -0.89 -6.86
C THR A 90 -12.89 -1.72 -6.25
N ALA A 91 -13.06 -2.98 -6.68
CA ALA A 91 -14.10 -3.85 -6.16
C ALA A 91 -13.96 -4.09 -4.64
N TRP A 92 -12.73 -4.24 -4.14
CA TRP A 92 -12.46 -4.38 -2.71
C TRP A 92 -12.78 -3.12 -1.92
N ASN A 93 -12.43 -1.96 -2.48
CA ASN A 93 -12.69 -0.67 -1.84
C ASN A 93 -14.19 -0.38 -1.75
N ASP A 94 -14.94 -0.64 -2.82
CA ASP A 94 -16.40 -0.46 -2.86
C ASP A 94 -17.09 -1.41 -1.89
N ARG A 95 -16.71 -2.70 -1.90
CA ARG A 95 -17.23 -3.69 -0.96
C ARG A 95 -16.98 -3.27 0.49
N GLN A 96 -15.77 -2.85 0.82
CA GLN A 96 -15.42 -2.38 2.17
C GLN A 96 -16.28 -1.18 2.58
N SER A 97 -16.43 -0.19 1.69
CA SER A 97 -17.21 1.01 1.99
C SER A 97 -18.67 0.66 2.25
N GLU A 98 -19.27 -0.17 1.40
CA GLU A 98 -20.68 -0.55 1.49
C GLU A 98 -20.97 -1.47 2.67
N HIS A 99 -20.13 -2.46 2.91
CA HIS A 99 -20.45 -3.55 3.84
C HIS A 99 -19.87 -3.38 5.24
N TYR A 100 -18.84 -2.54 5.40
CA TYR A 100 -18.18 -2.38 6.69
C TYR A 100 -18.16 -0.93 7.15
N LEU A 101 -17.62 0.00 6.35
CA LEU A 101 -17.50 1.40 6.77
C LEU A 101 -18.86 2.10 6.93
N SER A 102 -19.90 1.62 6.26
CA SER A 102 -21.29 2.11 6.40
C SER A 102 -21.98 1.64 7.67
N ARG A 103 -21.44 0.63 8.37
CA ARG A 103 -22.12 -0.08 9.46
C ARG A 103 -21.68 0.37 10.84
N ASP A 104 -20.47 0.88 10.98
CA ASP A 104 -19.92 1.33 12.27
C ASP A 104 -18.94 2.49 12.06
N GLU A 105 -19.19 3.63 12.69
CA GLU A 105 -18.37 4.85 12.57
C GLU A 105 -16.97 4.69 13.17
N ARG A 106 -16.75 3.70 14.02
CA ARG A 106 -15.41 3.36 14.56
C ARG A 106 -14.53 2.66 13.52
N LEU A 107 -15.11 2.16 12.42
CA LEU A 107 -14.35 1.50 11.37
C LEU A 107 -13.79 2.52 10.37
N ILE A 108 -12.47 2.47 10.16
CA ILE A 108 -11.78 3.26 9.15
C ILE A 108 -11.10 2.37 8.12
N GLY A 109 -11.19 2.78 6.85
CA GLY A 109 -10.82 1.95 5.71
C GLY A 109 -9.39 2.13 5.25
N SER A 110 -8.84 1.04 4.71
CA SER A 110 -7.63 1.06 3.90
C SER A 110 -7.98 0.96 2.41
N ILE A 111 -7.43 1.85 1.60
CA ILE A 111 -7.56 1.84 0.15
C ILE A 111 -6.62 0.77 -0.39
N ALA A 112 -7.19 -0.29 -0.96
CA ALA A 112 -6.43 -1.25 -1.75
C ALA A 112 -5.97 -0.59 -3.04
N ILE A 113 -4.71 -0.79 -3.40
CA ILE A 113 -4.07 -0.22 -4.58
C ILE A 113 -3.28 -1.28 -5.35
N ASN A 114 -3.03 -1.03 -6.63
CA ASN A 114 -2.25 -1.86 -7.53
C ASN A 114 -0.97 -1.14 -7.92
N MET A 115 0.11 -1.41 -7.18
CA MET A 115 1.41 -0.74 -7.36
C MET A 115 2.02 -0.95 -8.77
N TYR A 116 1.52 -1.88 -9.58
CA TYR A 116 1.92 -2.03 -10.99
C TYR A 116 1.37 -0.94 -11.91
N ASP A 117 0.34 -0.22 -11.47
CA ASP A 117 -0.32 0.86 -12.22
C ASP A 117 -0.45 2.12 -11.34
N PRO A 118 0.64 2.89 -11.17
CA PRO A 118 0.63 4.10 -10.35
C PRO A 118 -0.37 5.16 -10.82
N ASP A 119 -0.71 5.21 -12.11
CA ASP A 119 -1.69 6.16 -12.65
C ASP A 119 -3.12 5.77 -12.23
N ALA A 120 -3.43 4.47 -12.27
CA ALA A 120 -4.67 3.96 -11.70
C ALA A 120 -4.74 4.14 -10.19
N ASP A 121 -3.64 3.94 -9.46
CA ASP A 121 -3.57 4.17 -8.02
C ASP A 121 -3.90 5.62 -7.65
N VAL A 122 -3.32 6.60 -8.37
CA VAL A 122 -3.63 8.03 -8.16
C VAL A 122 -5.13 8.30 -8.32
N THR A 123 -5.74 7.71 -9.35
CA THR A 123 -7.16 7.85 -9.63
C THR A 123 -8.01 7.23 -8.52
N GLU A 124 -7.65 6.02 -8.09
CA GLU A 124 -8.39 5.27 -7.09
C GLU A 124 -8.27 5.89 -5.68
N ILE A 125 -7.09 6.41 -5.32
CA ILE A 125 -6.88 7.14 -4.06
C ILE A 125 -7.78 8.37 -4.02
N ARG A 126 -7.79 9.17 -5.09
CA ARG A 126 -8.64 10.36 -5.17
C ARG A 126 -10.13 10.01 -5.10
N ARG A 127 -10.54 8.92 -5.75
CA ARG A 127 -11.92 8.42 -5.70
C ARG A 127 -12.32 7.98 -4.29
N CYS A 128 -11.52 7.14 -3.66
CA CYS A 128 -11.84 6.58 -2.34
C CYS A 128 -11.80 7.63 -1.23
N THR A 129 -10.90 8.61 -1.32
CA THR A 129 -10.77 9.67 -0.30
C THR A 129 -11.88 10.72 -0.32
N ALA A 130 -12.77 10.68 -1.33
CA ALA A 130 -14.07 11.37 -1.25
C ALA A 130 -14.89 10.88 -0.04
N ASP A 131 -14.74 9.60 0.32
CA ASP A 131 -15.24 9.03 1.56
C ASP A 131 -14.19 9.20 2.69
N ARG A 132 -14.50 10.08 3.65
CA ARG A 132 -13.59 10.48 4.74
C ARG A 132 -13.26 9.36 5.74
N ARG A 133 -13.91 8.20 5.61
CA ARG A 133 -13.63 7.00 6.42
C ARG A 133 -12.37 6.28 5.94
N PHE A 134 -11.92 6.52 4.71
CA PHE A 134 -10.62 6.04 4.24
C PHE A 134 -9.49 6.92 4.73
N ARG A 135 -8.52 6.32 5.45
CA ARG A 135 -7.42 7.07 6.11
C ARG A 135 -6.03 6.56 5.81
N GLN A 136 -5.92 5.42 5.13
CA GLN A 136 -4.66 4.91 4.65
C GLN A 136 -4.82 4.22 3.30
N VAL A 137 -3.75 4.20 2.52
CA VAL A 137 -3.51 3.28 1.44
C VAL A 137 -2.85 2.03 2.01
N LEU A 138 -3.14 0.87 1.43
CA LEU A 138 -2.54 -0.40 1.85
C LEU A 138 -2.10 -1.22 0.65
N THR A 139 -0.84 -1.65 0.68
CA THR A 139 -0.29 -2.64 -0.24
C THR A 139 0.48 -3.71 0.54
N CYS A 140 0.69 -4.88 -0.04
CA CYS A 140 1.55 -5.92 0.54
C CYS A 140 3.03 -5.55 0.45
N SER A 141 3.87 -6.21 1.23
CA SER A 141 5.34 -6.06 1.20
C SER A 141 5.97 -6.55 -0.11
N ALA A 142 5.30 -7.41 -0.86
CA ALA A 142 5.77 -7.91 -2.14
C ALA A 142 5.47 -6.94 -3.28
N GLN A 143 6.53 -6.47 -3.93
CA GLN A 143 6.49 -5.47 -4.99
C GLN A 143 7.45 -5.85 -6.11
N ASP A 144 7.16 -5.45 -7.35
CA ASP A 144 8.05 -5.74 -8.49
C ASP A 144 9.32 -4.91 -8.49
N ARG A 145 9.29 -3.75 -7.85
CA ARG A 145 10.42 -2.87 -7.65
C ARG A 145 10.50 -2.52 -6.16
N LEU A 146 11.69 -2.08 -5.74
CA LEU A 146 11.86 -1.55 -4.39
C LEU A 146 10.95 -0.32 -4.20
N LEU A 147 10.35 -0.16 -3.03
CA LEU A 147 9.41 0.94 -2.71
C LEU A 147 10.02 2.35 -2.91
N GLY A 148 11.35 2.48 -2.93
CA GLY A 148 12.02 3.74 -3.27
C GLY A 148 12.07 4.06 -4.77
N HIS A 149 11.56 3.18 -5.64
CA HIS A 149 11.62 3.37 -7.08
C HIS A 149 10.71 4.52 -7.53
N ARG A 150 11.21 5.36 -8.44
CA ARG A 150 10.54 6.58 -8.89
C ARG A 150 9.16 6.37 -9.53
N CYS A 151 8.90 5.17 -10.05
CA CYS A 151 7.58 4.84 -10.61
C CYS A 151 6.46 4.93 -9.57
N TYR A 152 6.74 4.75 -8.27
CA TYR A 152 5.72 4.83 -7.21
C TYR A 152 5.54 6.25 -6.66
N PHE A 153 6.36 7.22 -7.08
CA PHE A 153 6.26 8.60 -6.59
C PHE A 153 4.88 9.22 -6.83
N PRO A 154 4.21 9.03 -7.98
CA PRO A 154 2.85 9.51 -8.18
C PRO A 154 1.87 8.99 -7.12
N THR A 155 1.95 7.70 -6.75
CA THR A 155 1.12 7.10 -5.70
C THR A 155 1.39 7.76 -4.34
N TYR A 156 2.65 8.02 -3.99
CA TYR A 156 3.01 8.72 -2.75
C TYR A 156 2.55 10.17 -2.73
N GLU A 157 2.70 10.88 -3.85
CA GLU A 157 2.21 12.25 -4.01
C GLU A 157 0.69 12.30 -3.86
N ALA A 158 -0.05 11.36 -4.45
CA ALA A 158 -1.51 11.25 -4.26
C ALA A 158 -1.89 10.98 -2.80
N CYS A 159 -1.13 10.14 -2.08
CA CYS A 159 -1.35 9.94 -0.64
C CYS A 159 -1.18 11.25 0.14
N VAL A 160 -0.11 12.00 -0.14
CA VAL A 160 0.17 13.30 0.50
C VAL A 160 -0.91 14.32 0.17
N GLU A 161 -1.31 14.43 -1.10
CA GLU A 161 -2.37 15.34 -1.56
C GLU A 161 -3.71 15.03 -0.88
N ALA A 162 -4.05 13.75 -0.76
CA ALA A 162 -5.31 13.31 -0.16
C ALA A 162 -5.27 13.22 1.38
N GLY A 163 -4.10 13.40 2.00
CA GLY A 163 -3.93 13.35 3.45
C GLY A 163 -4.11 11.96 4.05
N VAL A 164 -3.73 10.90 3.32
CA VAL A 164 -3.80 9.51 3.78
C VAL A 164 -2.41 8.92 4.00
N VAL A 165 -2.31 7.99 4.96
CA VAL A 165 -1.06 7.29 5.27
C VAL A 165 -0.78 6.21 4.23
N PHE A 166 0.47 6.04 3.79
CA PHE A 166 0.87 4.87 3.00
C PHE A 166 1.29 3.73 3.96
N ALA A 167 0.49 2.67 4.04
CA ALA A 167 0.73 1.54 4.92
C ALA A 167 1.21 0.31 4.15
N LEU A 168 2.14 -0.43 4.76
CA LEU A 168 2.66 -1.69 4.24
C LEU A 168 2.13 -2.86 5.09
N HIS A 169 1.45 -3.80 4.46
CA HIS A 169 0.99 -5.02 5.11
C HIS A 169 1.99 -6.16 4.90
N PRO A 170 2.39 -6.91 5.95
CA PRO A 170 3.18 -8.12 5.76
C PRO A 170 2.36 -9.20 5.04
N GLY A 171 3.04 -10.06 4.29
CA GLY A 171 2.42 -11.13 3.53
C GLY A 171 2.63 -10.98 2.02
N ARG A 172 2.56 -12.13 1.33
CA ARG A 172 2.87 -12.30 -0.10
C ARG A 172 4.34 -12.09 -0.44
N GLU A 173 5.25 -11.94 0.52
CA GLU A 173 6.70 -11.94 0.25
C GLU A 173 7.11 -13.19 -0.54
N GLY A 174 7.91 -13.02 -1.58
CA GLY A 174 8.31 -14.12 -2.47
C GLY A 174 7.19 -14.66 -3.36
N ALA A 175 6.01 -14.02 -3.37
CA ALA A 175 4.97 -14.33 -4.32
C ALA A 175 5.34 -13.77 -5.71
N ARG A 176 5.16 -14.58 -6.76
CA ARG A 176 5.81 -14.43 -8.10
C ARG A 176 7.34 -14.43 -8.01
N THR A 177 8.04 -13.93 -9.05
CA THR A 177 9.49 -13.66 -9.08
C THR A 177 9.84 -12.26 -8.58
N LEU A 178 9.14 -11.77 -7.55
CA LEU A 178 9.41 -10.44 -6.99
C LEU A 178 10.67 -10.50 -6.13
N PRO A 179 11.51 -9.44 -6.14
CA PRO A 179 12.74 -9.43 -5.35
C PRO A 179 12.42 -9.78 -3.90
N THR A 180 13.11 -10.79 -3.37
CA THR A 180 12.95 -11.21 -1.98
C THR A 180 13.21 -10.00 -1.08
N PRO A 181 12.21 -9.56 -0.28
CA PRO A 181 12.46 -8.54 0.72
C PRO A 181 13.53 -9.07 1.67
N HIS A 182 14.68 -8.40 1.74
CA HIS A 182 15.67 -8.71 2.76
C HIS A 182 15.20 -8.09 4.07
N GLY A 183 14.97 -8.93 5.08
CA GLY A 183 14.61 -8.46 6.42
C GLY A 183 15.67 -7.49 6.95
N THR A 184 15.24 -6.40 7.55
CA THR A 184 16.11 -5.46 8.28
C THR A 184 16.44 -5.97 9.70
N HIS A 185 15.85 -7.09 10.11
CA HIS A 185 16.00 -7.74 11.40
C HIS A 185 16.64 -9.12 11.25
N ALA A 186 17.48 -9.48 12.20
CA ALA A 186 18.00 -10.83 12.37
C ALA A 186 16.94 -11.68 13.10
N PRO A 187 16.93 -13.02 12.92
CA PRO A 187 16.14 -13.90 13.76
C PRO A 187 16.43 -13.64 15.24
N GLY A 188 15.40 -13.60 16.08
CA GLY A 188 15.48 -13.33 17.51
C GLY A 188 14.25 -13.82 18.25
N ASP A 189 14.29 -13.77 19.58
CA ASP A 189 13.16 -14.20 20.42
C ASP A 189 11.97 -13.23 20.31
N VAL A 190 10.77 -13.69 20.66
CA VAL A 190 9.56 -12.86 20.62
C VAL A 190 9.73 -11.65 21.55
N GLY A 191 9.60 -10.44 20.99
CA GLY A 191 9.79 -9.17 21.71
C GLY A 191 11.23 -8.64 21.67
N GLU A 192 12.18 -9.40 21.11
CA GLU A 192 13.55 -8.95 20.89
C GLU A 192 13.66 -8.25 19.53
N PHE A 193 14.12 -7.00 19.53
CA PHE A 193 14.46 -6.30 18.29
C PHE A 193 15.96 -6.43 18.00
N ARG A 194 16.31 -7.29 17.04
CA ARG A 194 17.69 -7.48 16.58
C ARG A 194 17.88 -6.92 15.18
N PRO A 195 18.48 -5.74 14.98
CA PRO A 195 18.70 -5.21 13.64
C PRO A 195 19.78 -6.00 12.89
N ALA A 196 19.43 -6.60 11.74
CA ALA A 196 20.40 -7.28 10.85
C ALA A 196 21.31 -6.29 10.11
N LEU A 197 20.90 -5.02 10.03
CA LEU A 197 21.58 -3.98 9.27
C LEU A 197 22.19 -2.89 10.16
N ALA A 198 22.52 -3.23 11.41
CA ALA A 198 23.20 -2.30 12.33
C ALA A 198 24.48 -1.72 11.70
N GLY A 199 24.64 -0.39 11.79
CA GLY A 199 25.78 0.34 11.23
C GLY A 199 25.76 0.50 9.70
N ARG A 200 24.71 0.04 9.01
CA ARG A 200 24.56 0.26 7.57
C ARG A 200 23.95 1.63 7.32
N ILE A 201 24.66 2.43 6.53
CA ILE A 201 24.20 3.74 6.06
C ILE A 201 23.60 3.59 4.66
N LEU A 202 22.33 3.97 4.50
CA LEU A 202 21.70 4.14 3.20
C LEU A 202 22.12 5.50 2.63
N VAL A 203 22.80 5.48 1.49
CA VAL A 203 23.20 6.70 0.77
C VAL A 203 22.28 6.93 -0.42
N CYS A 204 21.62 8.09 -0.46
CA CYS A 204 20.84 8.52 -1.61
C CYS A 204 21.79 8.90 -2.76
N PRO A 205 21.78 8.18 -3.90
CA PRO A 205 22.75 8.39 -4.97
C PRO A 205 22.59 9.74 -5.68
N TRP A 206 21.44 10.42 -5.51
CA TRP A 206 21.16 11.69 -6.18
C TRP A 206 21.60 12.92 -5.36
N HIS A 207 21.47 12.85 -4.04
CA HIS A 207 21.65 14.01 -3.18
C HIS A 207 22.76 13.81 -2.12
N GLY A 208 23.34 12.60 -2.04
CA GLY A 208 24.35 12.25 -1.06
C GLY A 208 23.83 12.21 0.38
N TRP A 209 22.50 12.10 0.56
CA TRP A 209 21.92 11.99 1.90
C TRP A 209 22.22 10.63 2.49
N GLU A 210 22.60 10.63 3.75
CA GLU A 210 22.96 9.44 4.49
C GLU A 210 21.92 9.21 5.59
N PHE A 211 21.43 7.97 5.70
CA PHE A 211 20.48 7.55 6.73
C PHE A 211 20.98 6.28 7.38
N ASP A 212 21.04 6.25 8.71
CA ASP A 212 21.23 5.00 9.43
C ASP A 212 19.96 4.15 9.31
N ILE A 213 20.09 2.93 8.78
CA ILE A 213 18.93 2.09 8.42
C ILE A 213 18.12 1.66 9.64
N VAL A 214 18.75 1.53 10.81
CA VAL A 214 18.11 1.01 12.02
C VAL A 214 17.39 2.10 12.79
N SER A 215 18.06 3.23 13.01
CA SER A 215 17.51 4.36 13.75
C SER A 215 16.62 5.27 12.91
N GLY A 216 16.70 5.18 11.58
CA GLY A 216 16.05 6.10 10.65
C GLY A 216 16.59 7.53 10.70
N GLN A 217 17.64 7.78 11.51
CA GLN A 217 18.21 9.11 11.65
C GLN A 217 19.05 9.47 10.43
N GLY A 218 18.85 10.71 9.95
CA GLY A 218 19.72 11.28 8.93
C GLY A 218 21.10 11.59 9.53
N ALA A 219 22.17 11.14 8.87
CA ALA A 219 23.52 11.51 9.25
C ALA A 219 23.72 13.04 9.10
N PRO A 220 24.81 13.63 9.63
CA PRO A 220 24.99 15.09 9.69
C PRO A 220 24.87 15.83 8.34
N ARG A 221 25.07 15.12 7.20
CA ARG A 221 24.92 15.66 5.84
C ARG A 221 23.48 15.67 5.32
N CYS A 222 22.54 15.05 6.02
CA CYS A 222 21.12 15.04 5.66
C CYS A 222 20.43 16.32 6.14
N PRO A 223 19.78 17.12 5.28
CA PRO A 223 19.13 18.38 5.66
C PRO A 223 17.98 18.22 6.66
N TRP A 224 17.47 16.99 6.82
CA TRP A 224 16.41 16.64 7.76
C TRP A 224 16.91 16.36 9.19
N SER A 225 18.23 16.21 9.38
CA SER A 225 18.86 15.94 10.69
C SER A 225 18.69 17.07 11.72
N ARG A 226 18.24 18.27 11.29
CA ARG A 226 18.10 19.46 12.15
C ARG A 226 16.69 20.07 12.18
N GLY A 227 15.65 19.33 11.77
CA GLY A 227 14.25 19.81 11.85
C GLY A 227 13.93 21.04 10.99
N ARG A 228 14.79 21.40 10.02
CA ARG A 228 14.51 22.47 9.05
C ARG A 228 13.97 21.85 7.78
N LEU A 229 12.67 21.98 7.56
CA LEU A 229 12.06 21.77 6.25
C LEU A 229 12.86 22.56 5.19
N PRO A 230 13.28 21.94 4.07
CA PRO A 230 13.98 22.67 3.03
C PRO A 230 13.06 23.77 2.48
N ARG A 231 13.52 25.03 2.52
CA ARG A 231 12.83 26.14 1.84
C ARG A 231 12.66 25.76 0.37
N ARG A 232 11.42 25.73 -0.12
CA ARG A 232 11.06 25.53 -1.53
C ARG A 232 12.02 26.31 -2.42
N ASN A 233 12.85 25.59 -3.18
CA ASN A 233 13.79 26.21 -4.10
C ASN A 233 13.00 26.72 -5.31
N ARG A 234 12.52 27.97 -5.22
CA ARG A 234 12.03 28.71 -6.39
C ARG A 234 13.22 28.90 -7.34
N ARG A 235 13.09 28.34 -8.55
CA ARG A 235 13.84 28.62 -9.80
C ARG A 235 14.76 27.49 -10.28
N ARG A 236 14.24 26.70 -11.23
CA ARG A 236 14.86 26.58 -12.56
C ARG A 236 13.76 26.72 -13.61
N ARG A 237 13.63 27.94 -14.16
CA ARG A 237 12.90 28.15 -15.42
C ARG A 237 13.73 27.46 -16.49
N HIS A 238 13.16 26.48 -17.20
CA HIS A 238 13.72 26.02 -18.47
C HIS A 238 13.73 27.20 -19.45
N SER A 239 14.91 27.71 -19.77
CA SER A 239 15.13 28.61 -20.89
C SER A 239 14.89 27.82 -22.18
N ARG A 240 13.76 28.05 -22.83
CA ARG A 240 13.56 27.70 -24.24
C ARG A 240 14.59 28.48 -25.05
N GLY A 241 15.61 27.80 -25.56
CA GLY A 241 16.58 28.36 -26.49
C GLY A 241 15.90 28.72 -27.81
N ARG A 242 15.96 30.00 -28.17
CA ARG A 242 15.75 30.49 -29.53
C ARG A 242 17.09 30.35 -30.28
N HIS A 243 17.08 29.67 -31.42
CA HIS A 243 18.02 29.91 -32.54
C HIS A 243 17.15 29.90 -33.81
N LEU A 244 16.74 31.08 -34.28
CA LEU A 244 17.42 31.91 -35.29
C LEU A 244 17.37 31.28 -36.69
N ALA A 245 16.35 31.72 -37.45
CA ALA A 245 16.30 31.62 -38.89
C ALA A 245 17.36 32.54 -39.52
N GLY A 246 18.11 32.01 -40.50
CA GLY A 246 18.95 32.78 -41.41
C GLY A 246 18.32 32.79 -42.82
N PRO A 247 18.49 33.86 -43.61
CA PRO A 247 17.70 34.12 -44.82
C PRO A 247 18.26 33.48 -46.10
N HIS A 248 17.37 33.32 -47.07
CA HIS A 248 17.57 32.88 -48.46
C HIS A 248 18.50 33.77 -49.31
N ARG A 249 18.98 33.13 -50.40
CA ARG A 249 19.42 33.60 -51.75
C ARG A 249 20.92 33.33 -52.00
N ALA A 250 21.35 32.81 -53.15
CA ALA A 250 20.76 32.76 -54.50
C ALA A 250 20.87 31.35 -55.12
#